data_AF-A0A2E8M813-F1
#
_entry.id   AF-A0A2E8M813-F1
#
_cell.length_a   1.000
_cell.length_b   1.000
_cell.length_c   1.000
_cell.angle_alpha   90.00
_cell.angle_beta   90.00
_cell.angle_gamma   90.00
#
_symmetry.space_group_name_H-M   'P 1'
#
loop_
_entity.id
_entity.type
_entity.pdbx_description
1 polymer ?
#
loop_
_entity_poly.entity_id
_entity_poly.type
_entity_poly.pdbx_seq_one_letter_code
_entity_poly.pdbx_strand_id
1 'polypeptide(L)'
;MRCIALVFVTLSMITAYSQVVVGGGQERGDAILKGIVSQNWAKDWKDAKLNAVKLVLQKKDLAHPTGLPPVWVAEIEGPGRRKGIMMWDQGGEGRIVEFTLDAKLKIETVISEVPNLQQFPIEEEGGKVVASGCVPTAAASVVSFWVDKKFPLWRGEDGKTPADIASRLRARLKMATFSDTDGFTSNGMMLAGAFPHDLARVIQADAMEKNVGIDCRIARFSIELLKEEINAGRPVLLSCTVRVPHQPHLSWGHEMVGVGWTKIDEVNLVGVMDNFYPTKHAETIRWIRADVFRSLISIRPRKRD
;
A
#
# COMPACT_ATOMS: atom_id res chain seq x y z
N MET A 1 -27.45 51.89 37.04
CA MET A 1 -27.72 50.79 36.09
C MET A 1 -26.79 50.91 34.89
N ARG A 2 -25.86 49.97 34.74
CA ARG A 2 -25.36 49.41 33.47
C ARG A 2 -24.26 48.40 33.81
N CYS A 3 -24.66 47.12 33.86
CA CYS A 3 -23.75 45.98 33.92
C CYS A 3 -23.00 45.90 32.59
N ILE A 4 -21.67 45.80 32.63
CA ILE A 4 -20.85 45.40 31.49
C ILE A 4 -20.61 43.90 31.65
N ALA A 5 -21.30 43.10 30.84
CA ALA A 5 -21.04 41.66 30.74
C ALA A 5 -19.78 41.45 29.90
N LEU A 6 -18.73 40.90 30.50
CA LEU A 6 -17.61 40.32 29.76
C LEU A 6 -18.10 39.02 29.11
N VAL A 7 -18.25 39.04 27.79
CA VAL A 7 -18.39 37.83 26.99
C VAL A 7 -16.98 37.29 26.74
N PHE A 8 -16.61 36.22 27.45
CA PHE A 8 -15.48 35.38 27.08
C PHE A 8 -15.83 34.65 25.78
N VAL A 9 -15.29 35.11 24.66
CA VAL A 9 -15.26 34.31 23.43
C VAL A 9 -14.07 33.36 23.57
N THR A 10 -14.36 32.11 23.91
CA THR A 10 -13.41 31.01 23.78
C THR A 10 -13.10 30.80 22.30
N LEU A 11 -11.91 31.26 21.88
CA LEU A 11 -11.35 30.91 20.58
C LEU A 11 -11.03 29.41 20.60
N SER A 12 -11.91 28.58 20.07
CA SER A 12 -11.58 27.21 19.68
C SER A 12 -10.52 27.30 18.58
N MET A 13 -9.25 27.02 18.92
CA MET A 13 -8.20 26.82 17.94
C MET A 13 -8.52 25.55 17.14
N ILE A 14 -9.21 25.71 16.02
CA ILE A 14 -9.15 24.76 14.93
C ILE A 14 -7.74 24.91 14.36
N THR A 15 -6.85 23.98 14.68
CA THR A 15 -5.58 23.79 13.98
C THR A 15 -5.89 23.33 12.56
N ALA A 16 -6.28 24.28 11.71
CA ALA A 16 -6.28 24.09 10.28
C ALA A 16 -4.82 23.89 9.85
N TYR A 17 -4.41 22.64 9.66
CA TYR A 17 -3.17 22.30 8.98
C TYR A 17 -3.22 22.97 7.61
N SER A 18 -2.49 24.07 7.44
CA SER A 18 -2.49 24.83 6.19
C SER A 18 -1.78 24.02 5.11
N GLN A 19 -2.58 23.28 4.33
CA GLN A 19 -2.16 22.77 3.03
C GLN A 19 -1.92 23.98 2.14
N VAL A 20 -0.66 24.22 1.75
CA VAL A 20 -0.34 25.35 0.88
C VAL A 20 -0.78 24.98 -0.53
N VAL A 21 -1.87 25.58 -1.00
CA VAL A 21 -2.24 25.55 -2.42
C VAL A 21 -1.29 26.50 -3.15
N VAL A 22 -0.15 25.97 -3.59
CA VAL A 22 0.76 26.68 -4.49
C VAL A 22 0.34 26.33 -5.92
N GLY A 23 0.22 27.32 -6.81
CA GLY A 23 0.05 27.05 -8.25
C GLY A 23 1.32 26.44 -8.84
N GLY A 24 1.19 25.58 -9.87
CA GLY A 24 2.33 25.13 -10.69
C GLY A 24 2.42 23.62 -10.97
N GLY A 25 1.76 22.77 -10.17
CA GLY A 25 1.79 21.31 -10.41
C GLY A 25 0.92 20.83 -11.58
N GLN A 26 -0.13 21.58 -11.93
CA GLN A 26 -1.23 21.13 -12.81
C GLN A 26 -0.73 20.65 -14.19
N GLU A 27 0.04 21.46 -14.90
CA GLU A 27 0.49 21.14 -16.26
C GLU A 27 1.26 19.82 -16.33
N ARG A 28 2.18 19.62 -15.38
CA ARG A 28 2.95 18.37 -15.30
C ARG A 28 2.06 17.20 -14.93
N GLY A 29 1.15 17.39 -13.97
CA GLY A 29 0.15 16.38 -13.61
C GLY A 29 -0.67 15.95 -14.84
N ASP A 30 -1.21 16.90 -15.61
CA ASP A 30 -2.03 16.59 -16.78
C ASP A 30 -1.25 15.81 -17.85
N ALA A 31 0.04 16.13 -18.04
CA ALA A 31 0.92 15.36 -18.93
C ALA A 31 1.12 13.91 -18.47
N ILE A 32 1.33 13.68 -17.16
CA ILE A 32 1.44 12.34 -16.58
C ILE A 32 0.12 11.58 -16.73
N LEU A 33 -1.01 12.22 -16.38
CA LEU A 33 -2.33 11.62 -16.50
C LEU A 33 -2.62 11.19 -17.94
N LYS A 34 -2.27 12.03 -18.93
CA LYS A 34 -2.37 11.68 -20.34
C LYS A 34 -1.56 10.42 -20.66
N GLY A 35 -0.35 10.28 -20.11
CA GLY A 35 0.46 9.06 -20.22
C GLY A 35 -0.22 7.83 -19.62
N ILE A 36 -0.85 7.96 -18.45
CA ILE A 36 -1.62 6.88 -17.78
C ILE A 36 -2.84 6.47 -18.62
N VAL A 37 -3.67 7.42 -19.04
CA VAL A 37 -4.94 7.09 -19.73
C VAL A 37 -4.75 6.70 -21.19
N SER A 38 -3.55 6.93 -21.74
CA SER A 38 -3.16 6.41 -23.06
C SER A 38 -2.86 4.90 -23.06
N GLN A 39 -2.70 4.29 -21.89
CA GLN A 39 -2.44 2.86 -21.79
C GLN A 39 -3.64 2.03 -22.26
N ASN A 40 -3.37 0.91 -22.94
CA ASN A 40 -4.43 0.07 -23.51
C ASN A 40 -5.44 -0.46 -22.49
N TRP A 41 -5.00 -0.64 -21.24
CA TRP A 41 -5.83 -1.11 -20.14
C TRP A 41 -6.61 0.02 -19.44
N ALA A 42 -6.31 1.29 -19.73
CA ALA A 42 -6.92 2.47 -19.11
C ALA A 42 -7.96 3.17 -20.02
N LYS A 43 -8.38 2.53 -21.12
CA LYS A 43 -9.23 3.14 -22.17
C LYS A 43 -10.51 3.79 -21.64
N ASP A 44 -11.14 3.20 -20.64
CA ASP A 44 -12.36 3.74 -20.03
C ASP A 44 -12.12 5.06 -19.30
N TRP A 45 -10.87 5.34 -18.93
CA TRP A 45 -10.44 6.55 -18.21
C TRP A 45 -9.92 7.66 -19.13
N LYS A 46 -10.08 7.56 -20.46
CA LYS A 46 -9.55 8.53 -21.44
C LYS A 46 -9.92 10.00 -21.16
N ASP A 47 -11.08 10.23 -20.54
CA ASP A 47 -11.62 11.57 -20.26
C ASP A 47 -11.35 11.99 -18.80
N ALA A 48 -10.52 11.25 -18.07
CA ALA A 48 -10.21 11.54 -16.68
C ALA A 48 -9.47 12.87 -16.53
N LYS A 49 -9.68 13.53 -15.39
CA LYS A 49 -9.10 14.84 -15.08
C LYS A 49 -8.51 14.88 -13.68
N LEU A 50 -7.52 15.73 -13.48
CA LEU A 50 -7.01 16.04 -12.16
C LEU A 50 -7.83 17.13 -11.50
N ASN A 51 -8.28 16.87 -10.29
CA ASN A 51 -8.96 17.83 -9.42
C ASN A 51 -8.15 18.07 -8.15
N ALA A 52 -8.30 19.27 -7.59
CA ALA A 52 -7.71 19.64 -6.30
C ALA A 52 -6.19 19.41 -6.22
N VAL A 53 -5.46 19.76 -7.29
CA VAL A 53 -4.00 19.71 -7.32
C VAL A 53 -3.44 20.57 -6.19
N LYS A 54 -2.66 19.96 -5.30
CA LYS A 54 -2.08 20.65 -4.14
C LYS A 54 -0.71 20.12 -3.79
N LEU A 55 0.11 20.97 -3.19
CA LEU A 55 1.41 20.59 -2.67
C LEU A 55 1.23 19.98 -1.27
N VAL A 56 1.81 18.80 -1.06
CA VAL A 56 1.79 18.08 0.21
C VAL A 56 3.21 17.92 0.74
N LEU A 57 3.40 18.38 1.97
CA LEU A 57 4.61 18.17 2.76
C LEU A 57 4.33 17.09 3.81
N GLN A 58 5.40 16.41 4.25
CA GLN A 58 5.32 15.52 5.40
C GLN A 58 4.86 16.32 6.64
N LYS A 59 4.04 15.71 7.49
CA LYS A 59 3.70 16.23 8.81
C LYS A 59 4.99 16.54 9.60
N LYS A 60 5.08 17.75 10.17
CA LYS A 60 6.31 18.26 10.82
C LYS A 60 6.65 17.51 12.12
N ASP A 61 5.61 17.14 12.86
CA ASP A 61 5.65 16.51 14.18
C ASP A 61 5.29 15.03 14.11
N LEU A 62 5.54 14.38 12.97
CA LEU A 62 5.32 12.94 12.81
C LEU A 62 6.17 12.16 13.81
N ALA A 63 5.59 11.23 14.55
CA ALA A 63 6.31 10.47 15.58
C ALA A 63 7.51 9.70 15.01
N HIS A 64 7.40 9.25 13.75
CA HIS A 64 8.44 8.54 13.02
C HIS A 64 8.67 9.20 11.65
N PRO A 65 9.51 10.24 11.56
CA PRO A 65 9.73 10.96 10.31
C PRO A 65 10.49 10.11 9.29
N THR A 66 10.00 10.09 8.04
CA THR A 66 10.61 9.33 6.94
C THR A 66 11.53 10.17 6.06
N GLY A 67 11.37 11.50 6.09
CA GLY A 67 12.16 12.43 5.28
C GLY A 67 11.77 12.43 3.81
N LEU A 68 10.58 11.94 3.46
CA LEU A 68 10.16 11.92 2.06
C LEU A 68 9.99 13.36 1.51
N PRO A 69 10.47 13.65 0.29
CA PRO A 69 10.42 15.00 -0.28
C PRO A 69 8.97 15.43 -0.57
N PRO A 70 8.66 16.75 -0.62
CA PRO A 70 7.34 17.23 -0.98
C PRO A 70 6.86 16.70 -2.34
N VAL A 71 5.54 16.47 -2.44
CA VAL A 71 4.90 15.97 -3.66
C VAL A 71 3.68 16.78 -4.00
N TRP A 72 3.42 16.95 -5.28
CA TRP A 72 2.08 17.33 -5.75
C TRP A 72 1.16 16.13 -5.63
N VAL A 73 -0.09 16.39 -5.26
CA VAL A 73 -1.14 15.38 -5.13
C VAL A 73 -2.41 15.89 -5.79
N ALA A 74 -3.14 15.00 -6.45
CA ALA A 74 -4.44 15.29 -7.04
C ALA A 74 -5.38 14.08 -6.94
N GLU A 75 -6.68 14.36 -6.87
CA GLU A 75 -7.70 13.35 -7.16
C GLU A 75 -7.80 13.20 -8.68
N ILE A 76 -7.87 11.95 -9.17
CA ILE A 76 -8.26 11.66 -10.54
C ILE A 76 -9.77 11.46 -10.55
N GLU A 77 -10.49 12.33 -11.25
CA GLU A 77 -11.91 12.12 -11.53
C GLU A 77 -12.06 11.36 -12.86
N GLY A 78 -12.63 10.16 -12.78
CA GLY A 78 -12.87 9.27 -13.92
C GLY A 78 -14.34 9.18 -14.33
N PRO A 79 -14.66 8.36 -15.34
CA PRO A 79 -16.04 8.14 -15.80
C PRO A 79 -16.94 7.65 -14.66
N GLY A 80 -18.19 8.12 -14.65
CA GLY A 80 -19.18 7.67 -13.65
C GLY A 80 -18.80 8.02 -12.20
N ARG A 81 -18.04 9.10 -11.97
CA ARG A 81 -17.54 9.54 -10.66
C ARG A 81 -16.62 8.52 -9.97
N ARG A 82 -15.98 7.62 -10.75
CA ARG A 82 -14.87 6.80 -10.24
C ARG A 82 -13.72 7.72 -9.83
N LYS A 83 -12.97 7.29 -8.82
CA LYS A 83 -11.89 8.09 -8.25
C LYS A 83 -10.56 7.38 -8.38
N GLY A 84 -9.50 8.15 -8.54
CA GLY A 84 -8.13 7.72 -8.38
C GLY A 84 -7.36 8.76 -7.59
N ILE A 85 -6.11 8.46 -7.28
CA ILE A 85 -5.16 9.44 -6.76
C ILE A 85 -3.91 9.44 -7.63
N MET A 86 -3.27 10.59 -7.76
CA MET A 86 -1.96 10.70 -8.38
C MET A 86 -1.05 11.57 -7.53
N MET A 87 0.22 11.18 -7.45
CA MET A 87 1.28 11.97 -6.84
C MET A 87 2.48 12.05 -7.77
N TRP A 88 3.13 13.21 -7.81
CA TRP A 88 4.36 13.44 -8.55
C TRP A 88 5.29 14.38 -7.80
N ASP A 89 6.59 14.30 -8.09
CA ASP A 89 7.60 15.09 -7.38
C ASP A 89 7.32 16.59 -7.53
N GLN A 90 7.51 17.35 -6.44
CA GLN A 90 7.44 18.82 -6.52
C GLN A 90 8.66 19.44 -7.22
N GLY A 91 9.82 18.82 -7.07
CA GLY A 91 11.09 19.30 -7.65
C GLY A 91 11.56 18.48 -8.86
N GLY A 92 12.65 18.94 -9.48
CA GLY A 92 13.26 18.28 -10.64
C GLY A 92 12.33 18.23 -11.86
N GLU A 93 12.27 17.06 -12.52
CA GLU A 93 11.43 16.82 -13.71
C GLU A 93 9.94 16.56 -13.37
N GLY A 94 9.57 16.64 -12.08
CA GLY A 94 8.21 16.39 -11.62
C GLY A 94 7.70 15.00 -12.01
N ARG A 95 8.53 13.97 -11.84
CA ARG A 95 8.23 12.59 -12.24
C ARG A 95 7.13 11.99 -11.37
N ILE A 96 6.36 11.07 -11.95
CA ILE A 96 5.35 10.33 -11.21
C ILE A 96 5.97 9.59 -10.01
N VAL A 97 5.29 9.66 -8.87
CA VAL A 97 5.64 8.94 -7.64
C VAL A 97 4.70 7.76 -7.47
N GLU A 98 3.40 7.99 -7.59
CA GLU A 98 2.41 6.93 -7.54
C GLU A 98 1.07 7.34 -8.16
N PHE A 99 0.27 6.35 -8.55
CA PHE A 99 -1.12 6.57 -8.87
C PHE A 99 -1.98 5.33 -8.59
N THR A 100 -3.29 5.54 -8.49
CA THR A 100 -4.30 4.48 -8.51
C THR A 100 -5.45 4.90 -9.41
N LEU A 101 -6.11 3.93 -10.03
CA LEU A 101 -7.43 4.09 -10.61
C LEU A 101 -8.33 3.06 -9.92
N ASP A 102 -9.29 3.49 -9.10
CA ASP A 102 -10.19 2.58 -8.39
C ASP A 102 -11.19 1.98 -9.38
N ALA A 103 -10.78 0.90 -10.05
CA ALA A 103 -11.51 0.20 -11.08
C ALA A 103 -10.97 -1.22 -11.29
N LYS A 104 -11.84 -2.10 -11.78
CA LYS A 104 -11.45 -3.40 -12.30
C LYS A 104 -10.79 -3.24 -13.68
N LEU A 105 -9.46 -3.24 -13.72
CA LEU A 105 -8.68 -3.08 -14.94
C LEU A 105 -8.10 -4.44 -15.37
N LYS A 106 -8.12 -4.73 -16.67
CA LYS A 106 -7.47 -5.92 -17.24
C LYS A 106 -6.08 -5.53 -17.72
N ILE A 107 -5.05 -5.96 -17.01
CA ILE A 107 -3.65 -5.58 -17.25
C ILE A 107 -2.83 -6.86 -17.40
N GLU A 108 -2.25 -7.07 -18.58
CA GLU A 108 -1.52 -8.32 -18.89
C GLU A 108 -0.28 -8.52 -18.01
N THR A 109 0.36 -7.44 -17.57
CA THR A 109 1.53 -7.45 -16.69
C THR A 109 1.17 -7.54 -15.21
N VAL A 110 -0.07 -7.93 -14.86
CA VAL A 110 -0.55 -8.05 -13.48
C VAL A 110 -1.12 -9.44 -13.19
N ILE A 111 -0.71 -10.01 -12.05
CA ILE A 111 -1.29 -11.21 -11.47
C ILE A 111 -2.58 -10.83 -10.73
N SER A 112 -3.73 -11.08 -11.35
CA SER A 112 -5.04 -10.61 -10.88
C SER A 112 -5.69 -11.47 -9.79
N GLU A 113 -5.19 -12.71 -9.60
CA GLU A 113 -5.83 -13.72 -8.75
C GLU A 113 -5.35 -13.69 -7.30
N VAL A 114 -4.49 -12.74 -6.93
CA VAL A 114 -4.06 -12.57 -5.54
C VAL A 114 -5.23 -12.01 -4.72
N PRO A 115 -5.61 -12.63 -3.58
CA PRO A 115 -6.67 -12.10 -2.72
C PRO A 115 -6.32 -10.72 -2.15
N ASN A 116 -7.25 -9.77 -2.25
CA ASN A 116 -7.14 -8.47 -1.58
C ASN A 116 -7.55 -8.59 -0.11
N LEU A 117 -6.59 -8.86 0.76
CA LEU A 117 -6.81 -8.86 2.21
C LEU A 117 -6.42 -7.49 2.76
N GLN A 118 -7.41 -6.73 3.21
CA GLN A 118 -7.17 -5.51 3.97
C GLN A 118 -6.70 -5.86 5.38
N GLN A 119 -5.87 -4.99 5.94
CA GLN A 119 -5.53 -5.05 7.36
C GLN A 119 -6.81 -4.97 8.21
N PHE A 120 -6.83 -5.74 9.30
CA PHE A 120 -8.01 -5.85 10.17
C PHE A 120 -7.61 -5.71 11.65
N PRO A 121 -8.55 -5.30 12.52
CA PRO A 121 -8.30 -5.23 13.95
C PRO A 121 -8.19 -6.64 14.57
N ILE A 122 -7.28 -6.78 15.52
CA ILE A 122 -7.10 -7.94 16.40
C ILE A 122 -7.27 -7.45 17.84
N GLU A 123 -8.06 -8.16 18.62
CA GLU A 123 -8.18 -7.93 20.06
C GLU A 123 -7.05 -8.66 20.79
N GLU A 124 -6.25 -7.91 21.55
CA GLU A 124 -5.23 -8.44 22.46
C GLU A 124 -5.73 -8.47 23.90
N GLU A 125 -4.97 -9.14 24.77
CA GLU A 125 -5.27 -9.20 26.21
C GLU A 125 -5.51 -7.80 26.80
N GLY A 126 -6.57 -7.70 27.63
CA GLY A 126 -6.99 -6.43 28.22
C GLY A 126 -7.84 -5.55 27.29
N GLY A 127 -8.34 -6.08 26.17
CA GLY A 127 -9.30 -5.40 25.28
C GLY A 127 -8.65 -4.34 24.39
N LYS A 128 -7.32 -4.36 24.26
CA LYS A 128 -6.60 -3.46 23.36
C LYS A 128 -6.79 -3.92 21.91
N VAL A 129 -7.09 -2.98 21.02
CA VAL A 129 -7.24 -3.27 19.60
C VAL A 129 -5.97 -2.88 18.86
N VAL A 130 -5.37 -3.85 18.18
CA VAL A 130 -4.16 -3.69 17.38
C VAL A 130 -4.43 -4.10 15.95
N ALA A 131 -3.77 -3.46 15.00
CA ALA A 131 -3.77 -3.88 13.61
C ALA A 131 -3.15 -5.28 13.43
N SER A 132 -3.70 -6.08 12.51
CA SER A 132 -3.10 -7.35 12.07
C SER A 132 -1.66 -7.18 11.56
N GLY A 133 -1.32 -5.99 11.07
CA GLY A 133 0.00 -5.60 10.60
C GLY A 133 0.18 -5.88 9.11
N CYS A 134 0.78 -4.93 8.37
CA CYS A 134 0.93 -5.05 6.92
C CYS A 134 1.77 -6.27 6.51
N VAL A 135 2.75 -6.64 7.33
CA VAL A 135 3.70 -7.74 7.10
C VAL A 135 3.00 -9.11 7.00
N PRO A 136 2.32 -9.62 8.06
CA PRO A 136 1.61 -10.89 7.97
C PRO A 136 0.40 -10.83 7.03
N THR A 137 -0.26 -9.67 6.91
CA THR A 137 -1.42 -9.52 6.02
C THR A 137 -1.04 -9.63 4.54
N ALA A 138 0.02 -8.97 4.10
CA ALA A 138 0.53 -9.14 2.73
C ALA A 138 0.99 -10.58 2.46
N ALA A 139 1.72 -11.19 3.41
CA ALA A 139 2.15 -12.57 3.29
C ALA A 139 0.97 -13.55 3.15
N ALA A 140 -0.11 -13.35 3.92
CA ALA A 140 -1.29 -14.17 3.82
C ALA A 140 -1.94 -14.13 2.44
N SER A 141 -2.02 -12.96 1.79
CA SER A 141 -2.49 -12.87 0.40
C SER A 141 -1.66 -13.72 -0.56
N VAL A 142 -0.33 -13.71 -0.44
CA VAL A 142 0.55 -14.53 -1.30
C VAL A 142 0.43 -16.03 -0.98
N VAL A 143 0.34 -16.40 0.30
CA VAL A 143 0.11 -17.79 0.70
C VAL A 143 -1.24 -18.28 0.20
N SER A 144 -2.31 -17.50 0.36
CA SER A 144 -3.64 -17.82 -0.16
C SER A 144 -3.65 -17.99 -1.67
N PHE A 145 -2.94 -17.13 -2.42
CA PHE A 145 -2.75 -17.31 -3.86
C PHE A 145 -2.17 -18.70 -4.19
N TRP A 146 -1.13 -19.15 -3.47
CA TRP A 146 -0.54 -20.47 -3.70
C TRP A 146 -1.43 -21.63 -3.27
N VAL A 147 -2.13 -21.47 -2.15
CA VAL A 147 -3.14 -22.41 -1.64
C VAL A 147 -4.20 -22.68 -2.69
N ASP A 148 -4.74 -21.62 -3.29
CA ASP A 148 -5.84 -21.72 -4.26
C ASP A 148 -5.37 -22.20 -5.64
N LYS A 149 -4.09 -22.03 -5.96
CA LYS A 149 -3.52 -22.48 -7.24
C LYS A 149 -3.15 -23.96 -7.24
N LYS A 150 -2.19 -24.36 -6.41
CA LYS A 150 -1.55 -25.71 -6.52
C LYS A 150 -1.11 -26.31 -5.19
N PHE A 151 -1.22 -25.56 -4.08
CA PHE A 151 -0.67 -25.97 -2.79
C PHE A 151 -1.73 -25.93 -1.68
N PRO A 152 -2.88 -26.62 -1.84
CA PRO A 152 -3.99 -26.55 -0.89
C PRO A 152 -3.62 -27.05 0.52
N LEU A 153 -2.61 -27.92 0.65
CA LEU A 153 -2.09 -28.38 1.95
C LEU A 153 -1.57 -27.22 2.81
N TRP A 154 -1.06 -26.14 2.21
CA TRP A 154 -0.57 -24.98 2.94
C TRP A 154 -1.69 -24.23 3.69
N ARG A 155 -2.95 -24.46 3.31
CA ARG A 155 -4.11 -23.94 4.02
C ARG A 155 -4.08 -24.40 5.48
N GLY A 156 -3.82 -25.68 5.74
CA GLY A 156 -3.93 -26.27 7.06
C GLY A 156 -5.35 -26.24 7.62
N GLU A 157 -5.55 -26.86 8.79
CA GLU A 157 -6.85 -26.87 9.48
C GLU A 157 -7.25 -25.51 10.07
N ASP A 158 -6.23 -24.71 10.38
CA ASP A 158 -6.25 -23.41 11.03
C ASP A 158 -6.19 -22.22 10.04
N GLY A 159 -6.28 -22.46 8.72
CA GLY A 159 -6.18 -21.42 7.69
C GLY A 159 -7.40 -21.35 6.77
N LYS A 160 -8.62 -21.44 7.32
CA LYS A 160 -9.87 -21.50 6.54
C LYS A 160 -10.09 -20.26 5.66
N THR A 161 -9.57 -19.11 6.09
CA THR A 161 -9.61 -17.83 5.38
C THR A 161 -8.21 -17.20 5.28
N PRO A 162 -8.00 -16.23 4.37
CA PRO A 162 -6.77 -15.44 4.36
C PRO A 162 -6.49 -14.72 5.68
N ALA A 163 -7.53 -14.31 6.42
CA ALA A 163 -7.38 -13.69 7.74
C ALA A 163 -6.85 -14.68 8.79
N ASP A 164 -7.26 -15.94 8.73
CA ASP A 164 -6.73 -16.99 9.61
C ASP A 164 -5.24 -17.25 9.33
N ILE A 165 -4.87 -17.30 8.04
CA ILE A 165 -3.47 -17.42 7.62
C ILE A 165 -2.66 -16.22 8.10
N ALA A 166 -3.18 -14.99 7.98
CA ALA A 166 -2.52 -13.79 8.51
C ALA A 166 -2.30 -13.88 10.02
N SER A 167 -3.31 -14.28 10.78
CA SER A 167 -3.22 -14.46 12.23
C SER A 167 -2.18 -15.53 12.62
N ARG A 168 -2.15 -16.66 11.91
CA ARG A 168 -1.18 -17.74 12.11
C ARG A 168 0.25 -17.31 11.83
N LEU A 169 0.48 -16.59 10.72
CA LEU A 169 1.81 -16.03 10.41
C LEU A 169 2.22 -14.97 11.43
N ARG A 170 1.28 -14.09 11.83
CA ARG A 170 1.50 -13.07 12.87
C ARG A 170 1.96 -13.69 14.19
N ALA A 171 1.34 -14.77 14.63
CA ALA A 171 1.67 -15.44 15.89
C ALA A 171 3.13 -15.93 15.97
N ARG A 172 3.80 -16.10 14.82
CA ARG A 172 5.21 -16.50 14.71
C ARG A 172 6.17 -15.32 14.57
N LEU A 173 5.66 -14.12 14.31
CA LEU A 173 6.45 -12.92 14.10
C LEU A 173 6.68 -12.19 15.42
N LYS A 174 7.88 -11.63 15.57
CA LYS A 174 8.15 -10.65 16.63
C LYS A 174 7.54 -9.31 16.23
N MET A 175 6.25 -9.15 16.53
CA MET A 175 5.51 -7.92 16.23
C MET A 175 5.93 -6.79 17.17
N ALA A 176 6.14 -5.60 16.61
CA ALA A 176 6.24 -4.35 17.34
C ALA A 176 4.94 -3.56 17.17
N THR A 177 4.43 -2.99 18.25
CA THR A 177 3.20 -2.18 18.25
C THR A 177 3.53 -0.72 18.48
N PHE A 178 2.78 0.17 17.83
CA PHE A 178 2.97 1.61 17.92
C PHE A 178 1.61 2.27 18.13
N SER A 179 1.53 3.23 19.06
CA SER A 179 0.32 4.02 19.24
C SER A 179 0.05 4.86 18.00
N ASP A 180 -1.20 4.90 17.55
CA ASP A 180 -1.60 5.72 16.40
C ASP A 180 -1.87 7.17 16.81
N THR A 181 -0.82 7.89 17.22
CA THR A 181 -0.93 9.30 17.64
C THR A 181 -1.10 10.27 16.47
N ASP A 182 -0.77 9.81 15.26
CA ASP A 182 -0.74 10.63 14.05
C ASP A 182 -1.98 10.48 13.16
N GLY A 183 -2.82 9.46 13.42
CA GLY A 183 -4.10 9.26 12.72
C GLY A 183 -4.00 8.42 11.45
N PHE A 184 -3.07 7.46 11.41
CA PHE A 184 -2.88 6.50 10.31
C PHE A 184 -4.11 5.63 10.08
N THR A 185 -4.84 5.29 11.15
CA THR A 185 -6.04 4.45 11.13
C THR A 185 -7.28 5.28 11.49
N SER A 186 -8.42 5.01 10.85
CA SER A 186 -9.66 5.75 11.09
C SER A 186 -10.31 5.43 12.45
N ASN A 187 -9.98 4.29 13.03
CA ASN A 187 -10.51 3.80 14.31
C ASN A 187 -9.53 3.97 15.48
N GLY A 188 -8.34 4.55 15.24
CA GLY A 188 -7.31 4.74 16.26
C GLY A 188 -6.72 3.44 16.81
N MET A 189 -6.81 2.33 16.05
CA MET A 189 -6.19 1.07 16.46
C MET A 189 -4.67 1.21 16.47
N MET A 190 -3.99 0.50 17.36
CA MET A 190 -2.53 0.51 17.38
C MET A 190 -1.98 -0.05 16.07
N LEU A 191 -0.95 0.60 15.52
CA LEU A 191 -0.21 0.08 14.37
C LEU A 191 0.64 -1.12 14.80
N ALA A 192 0.91 -2.03 13.86
CA ALA A 192 1.79 -3.16 14.09
C ALA A 192 2.68 -3.44 12.89
N GLY A 193 3.95 -3.75 13.15
CA GLY A 193 4.95 -4.07 12.13
C GLY A 193 5.94 -5.14 12.59
N ALA A 194 6.67 -5.72 11.65
CA ALA A 194 7.75 -6.66 11.89
C ALA A 194 8.85 -6.47 10.82
N PHE A 195 10.02 -7.07 11.02
CA PHE A 195 11.10 -6.98 10.04
C PHE A 195 10.85 -7.94 8.85
N PRO A 196 11.07 -7.50 7.60
CA PRO A 196 10.90 -8.36 6.42
C PRO A 196 11.77 -9.63 6.44
N HIS A 197 12.95 -9.56 7.05
CA HIS A 197 13.82 -10.74 7.20
C HIS A 197 13.20 -11.80 8.11
N ASP A 198 12.45 -11.40 9.14
CA ASP A 198 11.71 -12.33 10.00
C ASP A 198 10.55 -12.97 9.23
N LEU A 199 9.91 -12.20 8.36
CA LEU A 199 8.83 -12.69 7.51
C LEU A 199 9.25 -13.86 6.62
N ALA A 200 10.38 -13.74 5.91
CA ALA A 200 10.86 -14.82 5.05
C ALA A 200 11.09 -16.13 5.82
N ARG A 201 11.66 -16.03 7.05
CA ARG A 201 11.87 -17.18 7.94
C ARG A 201 10.56 -17.79 8.42
N VAL A 202 9.60 -16.95 8.81
CA VAL A 202 8.28 -17.38 9.27
C VAL A 202 7.50 -18.10 8.17
N ILE A 203 7.53 -17.59 6.94
CA ILE A 203 6.87 -18.23 5.78
C ILE A 203 7.49 -19.61 5.50
N GLN A 204 8.83 -19.71 5.57
CA GLN A 204 9.53 -21.00 5.41
C GLN A 204 9.14 -22.00 6.49
N ALA A 205 9.09 -21.58 7.76
CA ALA A 205 8.70 -22.43 8.87
C ALA A 205 7.22 -22.86 8.77
N ASP A 206 6.32 -21.94 8.43
CA ASP A 206 4.90 -22.22 8.25
C ASP A 206 4.67 -23.24 7.13
N ALA A 207 5.32 -23.06 5.98
CA ALA A 207 5.21 -24.01 4.87
C ALA A 207 5.76 -25.41 5.24
N MET A 208 6.88 -25.46 5.97
CA MET A 208 7.48 -26.72 6.42
C MET A 208 6.53 -27.51 7.32
N GLU A 209 5.90 -26.85 8.31
CA GLU A 209 4.90 -27.49 9.18
C GLU A 209 3.66 -27.98 8.44
N LYS A 210 3.29 -27.28 7.36
CA LYS A 210 2.18 -27.69 6.48
C LYS A 210 2.63 -28.63 5.34
N ASN A 211 3.84 -29.18 5.43
CA ASN A 211 4.39 -30.17 4.50
C ASN A 211 4.52 -29.66 3.05
N VAL A 212 4.70 -28.36 2.87
CA VAL A 212 4.85 -27.69 1.57
C VAL A 212 6.30 -27.26 1.40
N GLY A 213 7.00 -27.88 0.44
CA GLY A 213 8.35 -27.48 0.09
C GLY A 213 8.33 -26.12 -0.62
N ILE A 214 9.05 -25.14 -0.10
CA ILE A 214 9.19 -23.82 -0.74
C ILE A 214 10.64 -23.38 -0.81
N ASP A 215 10.94 -22.56 -1.81
CA ASP A 215 12.13 -21.72 -1.87
C ASP A 215 11.69 -20.27 -1.56
N CYS A 216 11.90 -19.84 -0.32
CA CYS A 216 11.59 -18.48 0.15
C CYS A 216 12.89 -17.69 0.31
N ARG A 217 13.05 -16.61 -0.46
CA ARG A 217 14.27 -15.80 -0.44
C ARG A 217 13.95 -14.32 -0.33
N ILE A 218 14.65 -13.65 0.58
CA ILE A 218 14.70 -12.19 0.62
C ILE A 218 15.92 -11.69 -0.17
N ALA A 219 15.72 -10.67 -0.99
CA ALA A 219 16.76 -9.99 -1.72
C ALA A 219 16.59 -8.46 -1.62
N ARG A 220 17.66 -7.73 -1.92
CA ARG A 220 17.53 -6.31 -2.24
C ARG A 220 16.61 -6.16 -3.45
N PHE A 221 15.72 -5.18 -3.42
CA PHE A 221 14.81 -4.93 -4.53
C PHE A 221 15.60 -4.57 -5.81
N SER A 222 15.21 -5.19 -6.92
CA SER A 222 15.51 -4.73 -8.27
C SER A 222 14.26 -4.89 -9.14
N ILE A 223 14.09 -3.98 -10.10
CA ILE A 223 12.93 -4.04 -10.99
C ILE A 223 13.02 -5.27 -11.91
N GLU A 224 14.23 -5.72 -12.25
CA GLU A 224 14.48 -6.91 -13.06
C GLU A 224 14.03 -8.19 -12.34
N LEU A 225 14.35 -8.32 -11.05
CA LEU A 225 13.91 -9.47 -10.24
C LEU A 225 12.39 -9.48 -10.08
N LEU A 226 11.77 -8.32 -9.86
CA LEU A 226 10.31 -8.22 -9.86
C LEU A 226 9.72 -8.71 -11.19
N LYS A 227 10.24 -8.22 -12.33
CA LYS A 227 9.77 -8.62 -13.66
C LYS A 227 9.91 -10.12 -13.88
N GLU A 228 11.02 -10.72 -13.45
CA GLU A 228 11.23 -12.18 -13.52
C GLU A 228 10.16 -12.96 -12.76
N GLU A 229 9.86 -12.55 -11.51
CA GLU A 229 8.84 -13.21 -10.70
C GLU A 229 7.43 -13.05 -11.30
N ILE A 230 7.05 -11.82 -11.67
CA ILE A 230 5.74 -11.54 -12.25
C ILE A 230 5.53 -12.26 -13.58
N ASN A 231 6.52 -12.25 -14.48
CA ASN A 231 6.43 -12.93 -15.78
C ASN A 231 6.29 -14.45 -15.63
N ALA A 232 6.77 -15.00 -14.51
CA ALA A 232 6.62 -16.40 -14.18
C ALA A 232 5.35 -16.70 -13.36
N GLY A 233 4.44 -15.72 -13.23
CA GLY A 233 3.16 -15.86 -12.54
C GLY A 233 3.30 -15.96 -11.02
N ARG A 234 4.35 -15.37 -10.44
CA ARG A 234 4.63 -15.43 -9.00
C ARG A 234 4.51 -14.05 -8.36
N PRO A 235 3.51 -13.81 -7.50
CA PRO A 235 3.47 -12.59 -6.72
C PRO A 235 4.58 -12.60 -5.68
N VAL A 236 5.02 -11.41 -5.29
CA VAL A 236 6.15 -11.22 -4.36
C VAL A 236 5.72 -10.36 -3.18
N LEU A 237 6.46 -10.40 -2.08
CA LEU A 237 6.28 -9.43 -1.00
C LEU A 237 7.32 -8.32 -1.16
N LEU A 238 6.90 -7.07 -0.94
CA LEU A 238 7.69 -5.88 -1.17
C LEU A 238 7.68 -4.98 0.06
N SER A 239 8.88 -4.65 0.54
CA SER A 239 9.07 -3.72 1.65
C SER A 239 9.51 -2.37 1.13
N CYS A 240 8.91 -1.29 1.64
CA CYS A 240 9.17 0.07 1.19
C CYS A 240 8.88 1.11 2.27
N THR A 241 9.12 2.38 1.94
CA THR A 241 8.59 3.52 2.69
C THR A 241 7.72 4.34 1.75
N VAL A 242 6.44 4.47 2.07
CA VAL A 242 5.45 5.11 1.21
C VAL A 242 4.56 6.06 1.99
N ARG A 243 3.86 6.92 1.25
CA ARG A 243 2.82 7.79 1.81
C ARG A 243 1.55 7.00 2.08
N VAL A 244 0.74 7.50 3.01
CA VAL A 244 -0.62 6.99 3.20
C VAL A 244 -1.50 7.60 2.10
N PRO A 245 -2.14 6.80 1.23
CA PRO A 245 -2.85 7.33 0.05
C PRO A 245 -3.90 8.40 0.37
N HIS A 246 -4.72 8.22 1.42
CA HIS A 246 -5.76 9.19 1.80
C HIS A 246 -5.26 10.30 2.72
N GLN A 247 -4.04 10.17 3.23
CA GLN A 247 -3.40 11.14 4.11
C GLN A 247 -1.94 11.33 3.68
N PRO A 248 -1.67 11.91 2.49
CA PRO A 248 -0.33 11.90 1.87
C PRO A 248 0.74 12.71 2.63
N HIS A 249 0.35 13.42 3.69
CA HIS A 249 1.26 14.07 4.63
C HIS A 249 1.82 13.09 5.67
N LEU A 250 1.19 11.92 5.81
CA LEU A 250 1.69 10.78 6.58
C LEU A 250 2.44 9.81 5.67
N SER A 251 3.42 9.14 6.25
CA SER A 251 4.26 8.15 5.58
C SER A 251 4.78 7.14 6.57
N TRP A 252 4.95 5.90 6.15
CA TRP A 252 5.36 4.81 7.04
C TRP A 252 6.11 3.71 6.28
N GLY A 253 6.84 2.87 7.01
CA GLY A 253 7.44 1.65 6.47
C GLY A 253 6.36 0.60 6.23
N HIS A 254 6.26 0.08 5.01
CA HIS A 254 5.12 -0.72 4.59
C HIS A 254 5.53 -2.00 3.86
N GLU A 255 4.70 -3.04 3.99
CA GLU A 255 4.84 -4.33 3.31
C GLU A 255 3.59 -4.59 2.48
N MET A 256 3.77 -4.82 1.18
CA MET A 256 2.70 -5.00 0.21
C MET A 256 2.95 -6.20 -0.69
N VAL A 257 1.92 -6.63 -1.42
CA VAL A 257 2.07 -7.68 -2.44
C VAL A 257 2.39 -7.04 -3.78
N GLY A 258 3.56 -7.34 -4.34
CA GLY A 258 3.91 -7.02 -5.72
C GLY A 258 3.22 -7.98 -6.68
N VAL A 259 2.41 -7.43 -7.59
CA VAL A 259 1.61 -8.21 -8.55
C VAL A 259 1.84 -7.82 -9.99
N GLY A 260 2.50 -6.69 -10.25
CA GLY A 260 2.77 -6.27 -11.62
C GLY A 260 3.80 -5.18 -11.76
N TRP A 261 4.02 -4.79 -13.00
CA TRP A 261 4.92 -3.70 -13.36
C TRP A 261 4.44 -2.98 -14.62
N THR A 262 4.79 -1.71 -14.74
CA THR A 262 4.57 -0.91 -15.95
C THR A 262 5.65 0.17 -16.05
N LYS A 263 5.70 0.85 -17.20
CA LYS A 263 6.55 2.03 -17.40
C LYS A 263 5.69 3.13 -17.98
N ILE A 264 5.63 4.25 -17.27
CA ILE A 264 4.87 5.44 -17.66
C ILE A 264 5.81 6.62 -17.48
N ASP A 265 5.88 7.50 -18.49
CA ASP A 265 6.66 8.73 -18.40
C ASP A 265 8.14 8.45 -18.04
N GLU A 266 8.71 7.43 -18.68
CA GLU A 266 10.06 6.90 -18.42
C GLU A 266 10.32 6.33 -17.01
N VAL A 267 9.32 6.33 -16.13
CA VAL A 267 9.42 5.82 -14.77
C VAL A 267 8.95 4.36 -14.69
N ASN A 268 9.80 3.50 -14.13
CA ASN A 268 9.39 2.14 -13.76
C ASN A 268 8.47 2.20 -12.54
N LEU A 269 7.26 1.65 -12.69
CA LEU A 269 6.25 1.56 -11.66
C LEU A 269 5.98 0.10 -11.32
N VAL A 270 5.80 -0.16 -10.03
CA VAL A 270 5.45 -1.45 -9.47
C VAL A 270 3.97 -1.43 -9.11
N GLY A 271 3.23 -2.42 -9.64
CA GLY A 271 1.84 -2.64 -9.29
C GLY A 271 1.75 -3.45 -8.00
N VAL A 272 1.09 -2.90 -7.00
CA VAL A 272 0.93 -3.53 -5.69
C VAL A 272 -0.54 -3.64 -5.29
N MET A 273 -0.84 -4.72 -4.55
CA MET A 273 -2.04 -4.80 -3.72
C MET A 273 -1.69 -4.31 -2.33
N ASP A 274 -2.36 -3.25 -1.91
CA ASP A 274 -2.06 -2.52 -0.70
C ASP A 274 -3.14 -2.81 0.35
N ASN A 275 -2.73 -3.46 1.44
CA ASN A 275 -3.59 -3.84 2.56
C ASN A 275 -3.96 -2.65 3.49
N PHE A 276 -3.48 -1.44 3.15
CA PHE A 276 -3.79 -0.19 3.84
C PHE A 276 -4.51 0.82 2.93
N TYR A 277 -4.80 0.43 1.69
CA TYR A 277 -5.52 1.26 0.72
C TYR A 277 -6.99 0.81 0.61
N PRO A 278 -7.93 1.55 1.22
CA PRO A 278 -9.35 1.26 1.03
C PRO A 278 -9.74 1.55 -0.42
N THR A 279 -10.34 0.55 -1.05
CA THR A 279 -10.77 0.59 -2.45
C THR A 279 -12.18 0.02 -2.57
N LYS A 280 -12.96 0.54 -3.53
CA LYS A 280 -14.27 -0.03 -3.86
C LYS A 280 -14.17 -1.27 -4.73
N HIS A 281 -13.03 -1.46 -5.40
CA HIS A 281 -12.76 -2.58 -6.28
C HIS A 281 -11.59 -3.40 -5.73
N ALA A 282 -11.84 -4.65 -5.34
CA ALA A 282 -10.81 -5.51 -4.76
C ALA A 282 -9.61 -5.70 -5.70
N GLU A 283 -9.81 -5.55 -7.01
CA GLU A 283 -8.79 -5.66 -8.05
C GLU A 283 -7.96 -4.38 -8.27
N THR A 284 -8.21 -3.31 -7.51
CA THR A 284 -7.48 -2.05 -7.68
C THR A 284 -6.00 -2.23 -7.39
N ILE A 285 -5.20 -1.79 -8.36
CA ILE A 285 -3.74 -1.79 -8.26
C ILE A 285 -3.26 -0.38 -7.94
N ARG A 286 -2.41 -0.29 -6.91
CA ARG A 286 -1.61 0.92 -6.65
C ARG A 286 -0.31 0.80 -7.41
N TRP A 287 0.01 1.81 -8.21
CA TRP A 287 1.23 1.87 -9.01
C TRP A 287 2.20 2.80 -8.32
N ILE A 288 3.35 2.30 -7.89
CA ILE A 288 4.31 3.05 -7.08
C ILE A 288 5.68 3.02 -7.76
N ARG A 289 6.39 4.15 -7.78
CA ARG A 289 7.73 4.24 -8.35
C ARG A 289 8.69 3.25 -7.72
N ALA A 290 9.45 2.55 -8.57
CA ALA A 290 10.27 1.42 -8.16
C ALA A 290 11.37 1.78 -7.14
N ASP A 291 11.81 3.03 -7.05
CA ASP A 291 12.93 3.47 -6.20
C ASP A 291 12.60 3.51 -4.69
N VAL A 292 11.32 3.45 -4.32
CA VAL A 292 10.90 3.41 -2.90
C VAL A 292 11.04 2.02 -2.28
N PHE A 293 11.10 0.97 -3.10
CA PHE A 293 11.20 -0.41 -2.64
C PHE A 293 12.63 -0.75 -2.23
N ARG A 294 12.75 -1.46 -1.10
CA ARG A 294 14.04 -1.79 -0.48
C ARG A 294 14.36 -3.28 -0.58
N SER A 295 13.36 -4.11 -0.35
CA SER A 295 13.48 -5.57 -0.43
C SER A 295 12.33 -6.20 -1.18
N LEU A 296 12.61 -7.39 -1.71
CA LEU A 296 11.67 -8.26 -2.37
C LEU A 296 11.83 -9.66 -1.76
N ILE A 297 10.71 -10.29 -1.38
CA ILE A 297 10.67 -11.68 -0.97
C ILE A 297 9.99 -12.49 -2.06
N SER A 298 10.76 -13.39 -2.68
CA SER A 298 10.25 -14.38 -3.63
C SER A 298 9.80 -15.63 -2.88
N ILE A 299 8.60 -16.12 -3.19
CA ILE A 299 8.04 -17.33 -2.60
C ILE A 299 7.74 -18.30 -3.74
N ARG A 300 8.55 -19.35 -3.84
CA ARG A 300 8.47 -20.32 -4.94
C ARG A 300 8.19 -21.72 -4.39
N PRO A 301 6.91 -22.12 -4.28
CA PRO A 301 6.59 -23.48 -3.88
C PRO A 301 7.10 -24.50 -4.91
N ARG A 302 7.69 -25.58 -4.41
CA ARG A 302 8.18 -26.71 -5.20
C ARG A 302 7.10 -27.79 -5.20
N LYS A 303 6.84 -28.38 -6.36
CA LYS A 303 6.10 -29.66 -6.37
C LYS A 303 6.94 -30.65 -5.58
N ARG A 304 6.30 -31.51 -4.78
CA ARG A 304 6.98 -32.71 -4.29
C ARG A 304 7.39 -33.51 -5.52
N ASP A 305 8.67 -33.85 -5.58
CA ASP A 305 9.15 -34.93 -6.44
C ASP A 305 8.51 -36.25 -6.01
#